data_AF-A0A8S4DDV2-F1
#
_entry.id   AF-A0A8S4DDV2-F1
#
_cell.length_a   1.000
_cell.length_b   1.000
_cell.length_c   1.000
_cell.angle_alpha   90.00
_cell.angle_beta   90.00
_cell.angle_gamma   90.00
#
_symmetry.space_group_name_H-M   'P 1'
#
loop_
_entity.id
_entity.type
_entity.pdbx_description
1 polymer ?
#
loop_
_entity_poly.entity_id
_entity_poly.type
_entity_poly.pdbx_seq_one_letter_code
_entity_poly.pdbx_strand_id
1 'polypeptide(L)'
;MEGILWKWTNYWNGWQTRWFVLENGILSYYKSQEEVSQGCKGSVKVSVCQINVNNIDSTRLDLVIPGQQHMYLKAPSPQDRQKWLVALGSAKACVASKSDQKVTGFGETNSLSHKKSELRLYCDLMMQQVHEVRSAVTTDGVPDTQKLDDASSLLTATCDTFIRTLEDIMKQANGVGASTFDMPLPNILPKNNCPNKPPRQSLQRTVSQQDTR
;
A
#
# COMPACT_ATOMS: atom_id res chain seq x y z
N MET A 1 9.33 3.77 -3.46
CA MET A 1 10.76 3.75 -3.03
C MET A 1 11.04 2.36 -2.50
N GLU A 2 12.19 1.80 -2.82
CA GLU A 2 12.58 0.47 -2.35
C GLU A 2 14.08 0.40 -2.05
N GLY A 3 14.49 -0.53 -1.20
CA GLY A 3 15.89 -0.69 -0.84
C GLY A 3 16.12 -1.51 0.43
N ILE A 4 17.39 -1.81 0.70
CA ILE A 4 17.81 -2.53 1.91
C ILE A 4 17.84 -1.57 3.11
N LEU A 5 17.26 -2.03 4.22
CA LEU A 5 17.49 -1.46 5.54
C LEU A 5 17.81 -2.59 6.53
N TRP A 6 18.58 -2.27 7.56
CA TRP A 6 18.72 -3.14 8.71
C TRP A 6 17.54 -2.92 9.65
N LYS A 7 16.85 -3.99 10.02
CA LYS A 7 15.77 -4.00 10.99
C LYS A 7 16.22 -4.72 12.26
N TRP A 8 16.03 -4.10 13.41
CA TRP A 8 16.19 -4.81 14.68
C TRP A 8 15.09 -5.86 14.85
N THR A 9 15.49 -7.07 15.24
CA THR A 9 14.58 -8.20 15.42
C THR A 9 14.40 -8.54 16.89
N ASN A 10 15.45 -8.95 17.59
CA ASN A 10 15.48 -9.20 19.02
C ASN A 10 16.93 -9.20 19.53
N TYR A 11 17.15 -9.39 20.83
CA TYR A 11 18.50 -9.45 21.41
C TYR A 11 19.36 -10.61 20.90
N TRP A 12 18.75 -11.69 20.40
CA TRP A 12 19.46 -12.87 19.92
C TRP A 12 19.97 -12.71 18.49
N ASN A 13 19.11 -12.20 17.61
CA ASN A 13 19.34 -12.06 16.17
C ASN A 13 19.82 -10.65 15.77
N GLY A 14 19.62 -9.67 16.65
CA GLY A 14 20.05 -8.29 16.46
C GLY A 14 19.48 -7.61 15.21
N TRP A 15 20.37 -6.87 14.53
CA TRP A 15 20.09 -6.18 13.27
C TRP A 15 20.17 -7.15 12.10
N GLN A 16 19.12 -7.17 11.28
CA GLN A 16 19.01 -8.06 10.14
C GLN A 16 18.70 -7.27 8.87
N THR A 17 19.37 -7.57 7.77
CA THR A 17 19.05 -6.98 6.45
C THR A 17 17.67 -7.45 6.00
N ARG A 18 16.85 -6.49 5.58
CA ARG A 18 15.53 -6.75 4.99
C ARG A 18 15.34 -5.82 3.80
N TRP A 19 14.64 -6.31 2.79
CA TRP A 19 14.23 -5.49 1.65
C TRP A 19 12.95 -4.75 2.03
N PHE A 20 12.96 -3.42 1.93
CA PHE A 20 11.82 -2.58 2.21
C PHE A 20 11.28 -1.98 0.94
N VAL A 21 9.95 -1.90 0.85
CA VAL A 21 9.23 -1.26 -0.24
C VAL A 21 8.21 -0.30 0.36
N LEU A 22 8.35 0.98 0.04
CA LEU A 22 7.39 2.03 0.34
C LEU A 22 6.58 2.33 -0.91
N GLU A 23 5.30 2.01 -0.84
CA GLU A 23 4.35 2.17 -1.91
C GLU A 23 2.99 2.59 -1.35
N ASN A 24 2.36 3.59 -1.97
CA ASN A 24 0.99 4.03 -1.64
C ASN A 24 0.78 4.37 -0.14
N GLY A 25 1.81 4.90 0.52
CA GLY A 25 1.76 5.23 1.95
C GLY A 25 1.87 4.03 2.89
N ILE A 26 2.19 2.85 2.37
CA ILE A 26 2.42 1.62 3.11
C ILE A 26 3.89 1.22 2.94
N LEU A 27 4.57 0.99 4.05
CA LEU A 27 5.91 0.46 4.10
C LEU A 27 5.83 -1.04 4.40
N SER A 28 6.21 -1.86 3.44
CA SER A 28 6.26 -3.32 3.54
C SER A 28 7.69 -3.81 3.58
N TYR A 29 7.95 -4.95 4.22
CA TYR A 29 9.28 -5.57 4.21
C TYR A 29 9.26 -7.07 3.92
N TYR A 30 10.37 -7.51 3.33
CA TYR A 30 10.61 -8.85 2.83
C TYR A 30 11.98 -9.33 3.31
N LYS A 31 12.22 -10.65 3.23
CA LYS A 31 13.50 -11.22 3.65
C LYS A 31 14.62 -10.83 2.69
N SER A 32 14.36 -10.89 1.38
CA SER A 32 15.22 -10.38 0.30
C SER A 32 14.36 -9.81 -0.84
N GLN A 33 15.02 -9.21 -1.84
CA GLN A 33 14.34 -8.63 -3.02
C GLN A 33 13.71 -9.71 -3.90
N GLU A 34 14.32 -10.88 -3.98
CA GLU A 34 13.89 -12.02 -4.81
C GLU A 34 12.72 -12.76 -4.16
N GLU A 35 12.58 -12.67 -2.84
CA GLU A 35 11.48 -13.28 -2.07
C GLU A 35 10.23 -12.38 -1.99
N VAL A 36 10.11 -11.32 -2.80
CA VAL A 36 8.89 -10.49 -2.84
C VAL A 36 7.66 -11.30 -3.27
N SER A 37 7.84 -12.30 -4.14
CA SER A 37 6.78 -13.23 -4.56
C SER A 37 6.31 -14.19 -3.47
N GLN A 38 7.09 -14.39 -2.41
CA GLN A 38 6.76 -15.26 -1.27
C GLN A 38 5.85 -14.57 -0.23
N GLY A 39 5.51 -13.30 -0.47
CA GLY A 39 4.65 -12.51 0.40
C GLY A 39 5.40 -11.69 1.44
N CYS A 40 4.78 -10.59 1.85
CA CYS A 40 5.38 -9.68 2.82
C CYS A 40 5.46 -10.29 4.22
N LYS A 41 6.55 -10.01 4.95
CA LYS A 41 6.72 -10.43 6.36
C LYS A 41 6.03 -9.48 7.33
N GLY A 42 5.73 -8.28 6.87
CA GLY A 42 4.96 -7.28 7.60
C GLY A 42 4.84 -6.01 6.78
N SER A 43 3.79 -5.24 7.07
CA SER A 43 3.53 -3.95 6.45
C SER A 43 3.00 -2.96 7.48
N VAL A 44 3.26 -1.68 7.25
CA VAL A 44 2.82 -0.60 8.13
C VAL A 44 2.36 0.60 7.33
N LYS A 45 1.23 1.18 7.71
CA LYS A 45 0.74 2.42 7.11
C LYS A 45 1.51 3.62 7.67
N VAL A 46 2.25 4.32 6.82
CA VAL A 46 3.13 5.43 7.21
C VAL A 46 2.35 6.62 7.78
N SER A 47 1.08 6.79 7.39
CA SER A 47 0.25 7.91 7.88
C SER A 47 0.04 7.92 9.38
N VAL A 48 -0.01 6.73 10.01
CA VAL A 48 -0.20 6.59 11.47
C VAL A 48 1.13 6.46 12.22
N CYS A 49 2.25 6.36 11.50
CA CYS A 49 3.58 6.26 12.11
C CYS A 49 4.12 7.62 12.53
N GLN A 50 4.74 7.64 13.70
CA GLN A 50 5.70 8.67 14.09
C GLN A 50 7.08 8.27 13.57
N ILE A 51 7.76 9.18 12.87
CA ILE A 51 9.08 8.97 12.30
C ILE A 51 10.08 9.65 13.24
N ASN A 52 10.88 8.86 13.94
CA ASN A 52 11.86 9.35 14.91
C ASN A 52 13.27 9.31 14.29
N VAL A 53 13.90 10.46 14.24
CA VAL A 53 15.23 10.66 13.67
C VAL A 53 16.24 10.73 14.82
N ASN A 54 17.18 9.79 14.88
CA ASN A 54 18.26 9.85 15.86
C ASN A 54 19.28 10.95 15.49
N ASN A 55 19.53 11.90 16.38
CA ASN A 55 20.49 12.99 16.12
C ASN A 55 21.96 12.58 16.30
N ILE A 56 22.22 11.44 16.94
CA ILE A 56 23.58 10.94 17.23
C ILE A 56 24.03 9.96 16.14
N ASP A 57 23.18 8.99 15.80
CA ASP A 57 23.47 8.03 14.73
C ASP A 57 22.88 8.54 13.40
N SER A 58 23.77 8.98 12.51
CA SER A 58 23.45 9.54 11.21
C SER A 58 22.83 8.54 10.23
N THR A 59 22.71 7.26 10.59
CA THR A 59 22.13 6.20 9.78
C THR A 59 20.84 5.60 10.37
N ARG A 60 20.49 5.93 11.62
CA ARG A 60 19.36 5.33 12.34
C ARG A 60 18.06 6.13 12.17
N LEU A 61 16.97 5.42 11.91
CA LEU A 61 15.61 5.97 11.85
C LEU A 61 14.63 4.97 12.46
N ASP A 62 13.74 5.43 13.34
CA ASP A 62 12.83 4.55 14.06
C ASP A 62 11.38 4.91 13.69
N LEU A 63 10.55 3.89 13.44
CA LEU A 63 9.13 4.05 13.14
C LEU A 63 8.30 3.55 14.32
N VAL A 64 7.47 4.43 14.86
CA VAL A 64 6.62 4.14 16.02
C VAL A 64 5.16 4.27 15.63
N ILE A 65 4.39 3.19 15.79
CA ILE A 65 2.93 3.24 15.78
C ILE A 65 2.47 3.27 17.24
N PRO A 66 1.89 4.37 17.71
CA PRO A 66 1.41 4.46 19.08
C PRO A 66 0.46 3.30 19.43
N GLY A 67 0.76 2.58 20.51
CA GLY A 67 -0.07 1.48 21.01
C GLY A 67 -0.03 0.17 20.22
N GLN A 68 0.80 0.05 19.17
CA GLN A 68 0.87 -1.18 18.36
C GLN A 68 2.30 -1.70 18.22
N GLN A 69 3.16 -0.97 17.51
CA GLN A 69 4.43 -1.51 17.05
C GLN A 69 5.52 -0.45 17.05
N HIS A 70 6.71 -0.85 17.49
CA HIS A 70 7.94 -0.08 17.33
C HIS A 70 8.88 -0.84 16.40
N MET A 71 9.32 -0.19 15.33
CA MET A 71 10.27 -0.74 14.38
C MET A 71 11.54 0.11 14.34
N TYR A 72 12.64 -0.46 14.80
CA TYR A 72 13.96 0.17 14.74
C TYR A 72 14.65 -0.15 13.41
N LEU A 73 15.05 0.89 12.68
CA LEU A 73 15.65 0.76 11.36
C LEU A 73 16.99 1.49 11.28
N LYS A 74 17.89 0.99 10.44
CA LYS A 74 19.16 1.62 10.12
C LYS A 74 19.43 1.50 8.62
N ALA A 75 19.80 2.60 8.00
CA ALA A 75 20.15 2.64 6.59
C ALA A 75 21.63 2.28 6.36
N PRO A 76 22.00 1.81 5.16
CA PRO A 76 23.40 1.51 4.82
C PRO A 76 24.32 2.73 4.89
N SER A 77 23.79 3.91 4.56
CA SER A 77 24.52 5.18 4.56
C SER A 77 23.65 6.34 5.07
N PRO A 78 24.25 7.46 5.49
CA PRO A 78 23.50 8.67 5.83
C PRO A 78 22.72 9.23 4.63
N GLN A 79 23.24 9.08 3.40
CA GLN A 79 22.51 9.50 2.21
C GLN A 79 21.25 8.65 2.01
N ASP A 80 21.36 7.33 2.17
CA ASP A 80 20.20 6.44 2.02
C ASP A 80 19.18 6.66 3.13
N ARG A 81 19.63 6.92 4.36
CA ARG A 81 18.74 7.37 5.44
C ARG A 81 17.97 8.61 5.00
N GLN A 82 18.64 9.62 4.46
CA GLN A 82 17.98 10.85 4.05
C GLN A 82 16.95 10.59 2.95
N LYS A 83 17.27 9.76 1.95
CA LYS A 83 16.31 9.35 0.92
C LYS A 83 15.07 8.71 1.54
N TRP A 84 15.26 7.81 2.50
CA TRP A 84 14.16 7.15 3.22
C TRP A 84 13.31 8.13 4.02
N LEU A 85 13.93 9.06 4.74
CA LEU A 85 13.23 10.09 5.51
C LEU A 85 12.37 10.98 4.60
N VAL A 86 12.92 11.41 3.46
CA VAL A 86 12.19 12.22 2.47
C VAL A 86 11.00 11.42 1.94
N ALA A 87 11.20 10.18 1.51
CA ALA A 87 10.12 9.38 0.94
C ALA A 87 9.01 9.07 1.97
N LEU A 88 9.39 8.72 3.20
CA LEU A 88 8.44 8.47 4.30
C LEU A 88 7.68 9.74 4.69
N GLY A 89 8.37 10.88 4.78
CA GLY A 89 7.77 12.18 5.05
C GLY A 89 6.76 12.59 3.98
N SER A 90 7.14 12.48 2.70
CA SER A 90 6.26 12.73 1.57
C SER A 90 5.05 11.81 1.57
N ALA A 91 5.25 10.51 1.77
CA ALA A 91 4.17 9.53 1.84
C ALA A 91 3.19 9.84 2.99
N LYS A 92 3.69 10.30 4.14
CA LYS A 92 2.88 10.73 5.27
C LYS A 92 2.05 11.97 4.95
N ALA A 93 2.64 12.97 4.27
CA ALA A 93 1.97 14.20 3.89
C ALA A 93 0.87 13.99 2.82
N CYS A 94 1.09 13.09 1.86
CA CYS A 94 0.13 12.77 0.79
C CYS A 94 -1.18 12.13 1.29
N VAL A 95 -1.21 11.62 2.53
CA VAL A 95 -2.44 11.03 3.11
C VAL A 95 -3.34 12.10 3.73
N ALA A 96 -2.78 13.26 4.12
CA ALA A 96 -3.58 14.36 4.68
C ALA A 96 -4.46 15.06 3.63
N SER A 97 -4.16 14.90 2.34
CA SER A 97 -4.91 15.51 1.22
C SER A 97 -5.94 14.58 0.57
N LYS A 98 -6.11 13.35 1.06
CA LYS A 98 -7.05 12.35 0.50
C LYS A 98 -8.00 11.81 1.56
N SER A 99 -8.86 12.68 2.10
CA SER A 99 -9.94 12.29 3.02
C SER A 99 -11.06 11.44 2.38
N ASP A 100 -10.89 10.86 1.19
CA ASP A 100 -11.97 10.08 0.54
C ASP A 100 -11.50 8.97 -0.42
N GLN A 101 -10.51 8.16 -0.03
CA GLN A 101 -10.27 6.88 -0.72
C GLN A 101 -10.27 5.73 0.29
N LYS A 102 -11.46 5.13 0.41
CA LYS A 102 -11.77 3.86 1.06
C LYS A 102 -10.68 2.83 0.77
N VAL A 103 -10.00 2.43 1.84
CA VAL A 103 -8.99 1.37 1.86
C VAL A 103 -9.69 0.02 1.77
N THR A 104 -9.61 -0.66 0.62
CA THR A 104 -9.70 -2.13 0.47
C THR A 104 -9.17 -2.53 -0.91
N GLY A 105 -8.09 -3.33 -0.98
CA GLY A 105 -7.68 -4.03 -2.22
C GLY A 105 -6.34 -3.63 -2.89
N PHE A 106 -5.23 -3.49 -2.14
CA PHE A 106 -3.92 -3.10 -2.69
C PHE A 106 -3.08 -4.26 -3.25
N GLY A 107 -3.66 -5.00 -4.20
CA GLY A 107 -2.93 -5.81 -5.19
C GLY A 107 -3.28 -5.41 -6.63
N GLU A 108 -4.43 -4.75 -6.84
CA GLU A 108 -5.02 -4.53 -8.16
C GLU A 108 -4.80 -3.11 -8.69
N THR A 109 -4.46 -2.13 -7.86
CA THR A 109 -4.39 -0.72 -8.28
C THR A 109 -3.28 -0.46 -9.30
N ASN A 110 -2.13 -1.12 -9.14
CA ASN A 110 -1.02 -1.02 -10.08
C ASN A 110 -1.36 -1.72 -11.40
N SER A 111 -2.00 -2.89 -11.35
CA SER A 111 -2.50 -3.58 -12.55
C SER A 111 -3.56 -2.74 -13.28
N LEU A 112 -4.50 -2.16 -12.53
CA LEU A 112 -5.56 -1.32 -13.08
C LEU A 112 -5.03 -0.03 -13.73
N SER A 113 -4.04 0.65 -13.13
CA SER A 113 -3.42 1.83 -13.73
C SER A 113 -2.62 1.49 -15.00
N HIS A 114 -1.93 0.35 -15.01
CA HIS A 114 -1.24 -0.16 -16.18
C HIS A 114 -2.24 -0.50 -17.30
N LYS A 115 -3.28 -1.29 -17.01
CA LYS A 115 -4.35 -1.64 -17.97
C LYS A 115 -5.08 -0.41 -18.52
N LYS A 116 -5.33 0.61 -17.69
CA LYS A 116 -5.90 1.90 -18.15
C LYS A 116 -4.98 2.64 -19.12
N SER A 117 -3.67 2.51 -18.95
CA SER A 117 -2.69 3.11 -19.86
C SER A 117 -2.61 2.33 -21.17
N GLU A 118 -2.70 1.00 -21.12
CA GLU A 118 -2.82 0.13 -22.30
C GLU A 118 -4.07 0.44 -23.13
N LEU A 119 -5.23 0.65 -22.49
CA LEU A 119 -6.45 1.06 -23.20
C LEU A 119 -6.27 2.37 -23.98
N ARG A 120 -5.54 3.35 -23.43
CA ARG A 120 -5.27 4.61 -24.12
C ARG A 120 -4.41 4.37 -25.36
N LEU A 121 -3.37 3.55 -25.23
CA LEU A 121 -2.52 3.16 -26.36
C LEU A 121 -3.31 2.43 -27.44
N TYR A 122 -4.23 1.54 -27.07
CA TYR A 122 -5.12 0.88 -28.03
C TYR A 122 -6.09 1.84 -28.72
N CYS A 123 -6.63 2.85 -28.02
CA CYS A 123 -7.44 3.89 -28.65
C CYS A 123 -6.64 4.68 -29.70
N ASP A 124 -5.40 5.06 -29.37
CA ASP A 124 -4.52 5.78 -30.29
C ASP A 124 -4.18 4.90 -31.52
N LEU A 125 -3.86 3.63 -31.27
CA LEU A 125 -3.55 2.65 -32.33
C LEU A 125 -4.76 2.39 -33.24
N MET A 126 -5.96 2.22 -32.68
CA MET A 126 -7.19 2.06 -33.46
C MET A 126 -7.49 3.29 -34.31
N MET A 127 -7.29 4.50 -33.78
CA MET A 127 -7.45 5.73 -34.56
C MET A 127 -6.47 5.79 -35.74
N GLN A 128 -5.23 5.34 -35.54
CA GLN A 128 -4.24 5.25 -36.60
C GLN A 128 -4.63 4.21 -37.66
N GLN A 129 -5.05 3.01 -37.25
CA GLN A 129 -5.49 1.94 -38.16
C GLN A 129 -6.75 2.32 -38.94
N VAL A 130 -7.71 3.03 -38.32
CA VAL A 130 -8.89 3.56 -39.02
C VAL A 130 -8.48 4.59 -40.07
N HIS A 131 -7.49 5.43 -39.78
CA HIS A 131 -6.96 6.38 -40.76
C HIS A 131 -6.26 5.67 -41.93
N GLU A 132 -5.50 4.60 -41.65
CA GLU A 132 -4.86 3.76 -42.67
C GLU A 132 -5.91 3.09 -43.58
N VAL A 133 -6.91 2.43 -42.99
CA VAL A 133 -8.04 1.83 -43.74
C VAL A 133 -8.76 2.88 -44.58
N ARG A 134 -9.04 4.06 -44.01
CA ARG A 134 -9.70 5.16 -44.74
C ARG A 134 -8.84 5.65 -45.91
N SER A 135 -7.53 5.80 -45.70
CA SER A 135 -6.61 6.25 -46.73
C SER A 135 -6.52 5.30 -47.92
N ALA A 136 -6.55 3.99 -47.65
CA ALA A 136 -6.53 2.93 -48.65
C ALA A 136 -7.81 2.87 -49.51
N VAL A 137 -8.93 3.44 -49.03
CA VAL A 137 -10.21 3.52 -49.75
C VAL A 137 -10.34 4.82 -50.55
N THR A 138 -9.66 5.90 -50.14
CA THR A 138 -9.79 7.24 -50.76
C THR A 138 -8.82 7.53 -51.90
N THR A 139 -7.91 6.62 -52.23
CA THR A 139 -7.06 6.77 -53.42
C THR A 139 -7.87 6.52 -54.69
N ASP A 140 -7.85 7.46 -55.63
CA ASP A 140 -8.61 7.53 -56.90
C ASP A 140 -8.21 6.45 -57.93
N GLY A 141 -7.83 5.26 -57.47
CA GLY A 141 -7.41 4.11 -58.25
C GLY A 141 -7.90 2.80 -57.61
N VAL A 142 -7.88 1.72 -58.39
CA VAL A 142 -8.32 0.38 -57.97
C VAL A 142 -7.78 0.06 -56.56
N PRO A 143 -8.64 -0.20 -55.56
CA PRO A 143 -8.18 -0.48 -54.21
C PRO A 143 -7.32 -1.74 -54.24
N ASP A 144 -6.13 -1.67 -53.63
CA ASP A 144 -5.31 -2.84 -53.36
C ASP A 144 -6.02 -3.66 -52.28
N THR A 145 -6.94 -4.53 -52.72
CA THR A 145 -7.88 -5.29 -51.88
C THR A 145 -7.15 -6.11 -50.82
N GLN A 146 -5.91 -6.53 -51.09
CA GLN A 146 -5.08 -7.26 -50.15
C GLN A 146 -4.65 -6.37 -48.97
N LYS A 147 -4.15 -5.16 -49.24
CA LYS A 147 -3.73 -4.22 -48.19
C LYS A 147 -4.90 -3.73 -47.34
N LEU A 148 -6.08 -3.60 -47.95
CA LEU A 148 -7.29 -3.23 -47.23
C LEU A 148 -7.74 -4.35 -46.29
N ASP A 149 -7.68 -5.60 -46.74
CA ASP A 149 -7.99 -6.78 -45.93
C ASP A 149 -7.01 -6.92 -44.76
N ASP A 150 -5.70 -6.78 -45.02
CA ASP A 150 -4.66 -6.81 -43.99
C ASP A 150 -4.86 -5.71 -42.93
N ALA A 151 -5.15 -4.48 -43.35
CA ALA A 151 -5.43 -3.36 -42.45
C ALA A 151 -6.71 -3.57 -41.62
N SER A 152 -7.75 -4.15 -42.24
CA SER A 152 -9.02 -4.46 -41.56
C SER A 152 -8.88 -5.61 -40.55
N SER A 153 -8.08 -6.63 -40.88
CA SER A 153 -7.74 -7.74 -40.00
C SER A 153 -6.94 -7.26 -38.79
N LEU A 154 -5.94 -6.39 -39.00
CA LEU A 154 -5.14 -5.80 -37.93
C LEU A 154 -5.97 -4.91 -36.99
N LEU A 155 -6.90 -4.12 -37.55
CA LEU A 155 -7.84 -3.32 -36.76
C LEU A 155 -8.74 -4.22 -35.90
N THR A 156 -9.25 -5.32 -36.47
CA THR A 156 -10.08 -6.30 -35.74
C THR A 156 -9.31 -6.91 -34.56
N ALA A 157 -8.06 -7.33 -34.78
CA ALA A 157 -7.21 -7.86 -33.72
C ALA A 157 -6.94 -6.84 -32.59
N THR A 158 -6.83 -5.57 -32.94
CA THR A 158 -6.62 -4.48 -31.97
C THR A 158 -7.87 -4.22 -31.15
N CYS A 159 -9.05 -4.21 -31.79
CA CYS A 159 -10.34 -4.11 -31.11
C CYS A 159 -10.57 -5.28 -30.13
N ASP A 160 -10.25 -6.52 -30.52
CA ASP A 160 -10.38 -7.70 -29.65
C ASP A 160 -9.50 -7.57 -28.39
N THR A 161 -8.27 -7.09 -28.57
CA THR A 161 -7.32 -6.90 -27.46
C THR A 161 -7.78 -5.77 -26.53
N PHE A 162 -8.30 -4.69 -27.10
CA PHE A 162 -8.92 -3.59 -26.34
C PHE A 162 -10.10 -4.09 -25.50
N ILE A 163 -11.02 -4.85 -26.10
CA ILE A 163 -12.21 -5.38 -25.41
C ILE A 163 -11.81 -6.29 -24.25
N ARG A 164 -10.88 -7.23 -24.46
CA ARG A 164 -10.38 -8.11 -23.38
C ARG A 164 -9.78 -7.32 -22.22
N THR A 165 -8.99 -6.30 -22.53
CA THR A 165 -8.37 -5.43 -21.51
C THR A 165 -9.41 -4.61 -20.75
N LEU A 166 -10.44 -4.12 -21.46
CA LEU A 166 -11.54 -3.36 -20.87
C LEU A 166 -12.42 -4.25 -19.97
N GLU A 167 -12.74 -5.47 -20.41
CA GLU A 167 -13.49 -6.45 -19.62
C GLU A 167 -12.75 -6.80 -18.33
N ASP A 168 -11.44 -6.98 -18.41
CA ASP A 168 -10.58 -7.21 -17.26
C ASP A 168 -10.65 -6.06 -16.25
N ILE A 169 -10.63 -4.81 -16.74
CA ILE A 169 -10.81 -3.62 -15.91
C ILE A 169 -12.21 -3.58 -15.29
N MET A 170 -13.25 -3.87 -16.06
CA MET A 170 -14.63 -3.87 -15.58
C MET A 170 -14.89 -4.97 -14.54
N LYS A 171 -14.30 -6.16 -14.71
CA LYS A 171 -14.35 -7.25 -13.71
C LYS A 171 -13.69 -6.84 -12.40
N GLN A 172 -12.52 -6.18 -12.47
CA GLN A 172 -11.84 -5.64 -11.30
C GLN A 172 -12.63 -4.50 -10.64
N ALA A 173 -13.35 -3.68 -11.42
CA ALA A 173 -14.18 -2.59 -10.88
C ALA A 173 -15.50 -3.07 -10.24
N ASN A 174 -16.11 -4.13 -10.76
CA ASN A 174 -17.40 -4.65 -10.29
C ASN A 174 -17.31 -5.62 -9.10
N GLY A 175 -16.10 -6.08 -8.70
CA GLY A 175 -15.89 -6.97 -7.56
C GLY A 175 -16.16 -6.34 -6.17
N VAL A 176 -16.50 -5.05 -6.09
CA VAL A 176 -16.64 -4.30 -4.84
C VAL A 176 -18.09 -4.27 -4.29
N GLY A 177 -19.00 -5.05 -4.88
CA GLY A 177 -20.45 -4.95 -4.64
C GLY A 177 -21.13 -6.00 -3.74
N ALA A 178 -20.42 -6.95 -3.13
CA ALA A 178 -21.06 -7.95 -2.27
C ALA A 178 -20.12 -8.50 -1.19
N SER A 179 -20.01 -7.79 -0.06
CA SER A 179 -19.69 -8.45 1.21
C SER A 179 -20.53 -7.83 2.33
N THR A 180 -21.36 -8.70 2.89
CA THR A 180 -22.25 -8.53 4.02
C THR A 180 -21.52 -7.89 5.20
N PHE A 181 -22.01 -6.74 5.66
CA PHE A 181 -21.70 -6.23 6.99
C PHE A 181 -22.34 -7.16 8.02
N ASP A 182 -21.53 -8.02 8.65
CA ASP A 182 -21.90 -8.63 9.93
C ASP A 182 -21.11 -7.90 11.02
N MET A 183 -21.84 -7.19 11.87
CA MET A 183 -21.33 -6.42 13.00
C MET A 183 -21.56 -7.26 14.27
N PRO A 184 -20.56 -7.56 15.11
CA PRO A 184 -20.82 -8.27 16.35
C PRO A 184 -21.55 -7.35 17.33
N LEU A 185 -22.74 -7.78 17.79
CA LEU A 185 -23.48 -7.12 18.87
C LEU A 185 -22.65 -7.00 20.16
N PRO A 186 -22.77 -5.89 20.91
CA PRO A 186 -22.32 -5.84 22.30
C PRO A 186 -23.30 -6.59 23.21
N ASN A 187 -22.78 -7.57 23.96
CA ASN A 187 -23.52 -8.30 24.98
C ASN A 187 -24.08 -7.36 26.06
N ILE A 188 -25.40 -7.24 26.12
CA ILE A 188 -26.14 -6.66 27.24
C ILE A 188 -26.45 -7.80 28.21
N LEU A 189 -25.84 -7.76 29.41
CA LEU A 189 -26.33 -8.49 30.59
C LEU A 189 -27.13 -7.53 31.48
N PRO A 190 -28.30 -7.94 32.00
CA PRO A 190 -29.20 -7.06 32.74
C PRO A 190 -28.73 -6.84 34.19
N LYS A 191 -28.92 -5.60 34.66
CA LYS A 191 -28.86 -5.22 36.08
C LYS A 191 -29.91 -6.00 36.87
N ASN A 192 -29.56 -6.44 38.09
CA ASN A 192 -30.50 -6.45 39.21
C ASN A 192 -29.79 -6.36 40.58
N ASN A 193 -30.11 -5.26 41.27
CA ASN A 193 -30.22 -5.02 42.72
C ASN A 193 -29.08 -5.37 43.69
N CYS A 194 -28.50 -4.29 44.25
CA CYS A 194 -27.90 -4.24 45.60
C CYS A 194 -28.97 -4.52 46.69
N PRO A 195 -28.59 -4.93 47.92
CA PRO A 195 -28.23 -3.92 48.92
C PRO A 195 -27.14 -4.32 49.95
N ASN A 196 -26.68 -3.29 50.66
CA ASN A 196 -26.03 -3.27 51.99
C ASN A 196 -24.49 -3.33 52.10
N LYS A 197 -23.93 -2.16 52.45
CA LYS A 197 -22.64 -1.92 53.13
C LYS A 197 -22.78 -2.29 54.63
N PRO A 198 -21.69 -2.60 55.36
CA PRO A 198 -20.94 -1.54 56.08
C PRO A 198 -19.40 -1.77 56.12
N PRO A 199 -18.60 -0.85 56.71
CA PRO A 199 -17.25 -0.52 56.26
C PRO A 199 -16.11 -1.06 57.14
N ARG A 200 -14.91 -1.17 56.57
CA ARG A 200 -13.58 -1.17 57.22
C ARG A 200 -12.53 -1.17 56.09
N GLN A 201 -11.36 -0.55 56.15
CA GLN A 201 -10.71 0.44 57.01
C GLN A 201 -9.46 0.84 56.18
N SER A 202 -9.18 2.13 56.07
CA SER A 202 -7.96 2.63 55.42
C SER A 202 -6.73 2.28 56.29
N LEU A 203 -5.74 1.64 55.71
CA LEU A 203 -4.37 1.64 56.26
C LEU A 203 -3.50 2.52 55.37
N GLN A 204 -3.31 3.76 55.84
CA GLN A 204 -2.22 4.61 55.43
C GLN A 204 -0.94 4.20 56.19
N ARG A 205 0.18 4.23 55.45
CA ARG A 205 1.53 4.65 55.86
C ARG A 205 2.27 3.86 56.95
N THR A 206 3.43 3.33 56.56
CA THR A 206 4.65 3.56 57.35
C THR A 206 5.85 3.73 56.42
N VAL A 207 6.36 4.96 56.40
CA VAL A 207 7.72 5.31 55.97
C VAL A 207 8.61 5.03 57.18
N SER A 208 9.67 4.25 57.01
CA SER A 208 10.75 4.15 57.99
C SER A 208 11.97 4.89 57.43
N GLN A 209 12.14 6.12 57.90
CA GLN A 209 13.42 6.81 58.00
C GLN A 209 13.60 7.26 59.45
N GLN A 210 14.87 7.49 59.83
CA GLN A 210 15.40 7.90 61.14
C GLN A 210 15.88 6.72 62.01
N ASP A 211 17.03 6.75 62.67
CA ASP A 211 18.06 7.80 62.80
C ASP A 211 19.34 7.21 63.45
N THR A 212 20.44 7.92 63.24
CA THR A 212 21.61 8.11 64.12
C THR A 212 21.94 7.11 65.26
N ARG A 213 23.11 6.48 65.16
CA ARG A 213 24.30 6.80 66.01
C ARG A 213 25.56 6.18 65.44
#